data_AF-A0A317SDC9-F1
#
_entry.id   AF-A0A317SDC9-F1
#
_cell.length_a   1.000
_cell.length_b   1.000
_cell.length_c   1.000
_cell.angle_alpha   90.00
_cell.angle_beta   90.00
_cell.angle_gamma   90.00
#
_symmetry.space_group_name_H-M   'P 1'
#
loop_
_entity.id
_entity.type
_entity.pdbx_description
1 polymer ?
#
loop_
_entity_poly.entity_id
_entity_poly.type
_entity_poly.pdbx_seq_one_letter_code
_entity_poly.pdbx_strand_id
1 'polypeptide(L)'
;MIQRTAFRSAFATARAPYLLARRGLHATPARLGGYHYPEGPRSNLPFNPHTRFFYLRFIAFCMVGFGFPFGVTVWQSSKNKA
;
A
#
# COMPACT_ATOMS: atom_id res chain seq x y z
N MET A 1 24.61 2.35 56.69
CA MET A 1 24.93 3.31 55.61
C MET A 1 24.21 2.87 54.34
N ILE A 2 23.11 3.55 54.02
CA ILE A 2 22.25 3.28 52.86
C ILE A 2 22.79 4.09 51.67
N GLN A 3 23.10 3.44 50.54
CA GLN A 3 23.59 4.11 49.33
C GLN A 3 22.80 3.68 48.09
N ARG A 4 21.85 4.57 47.73
CA ARG A 4 21.55 5.09 46.39
C ARG A 4 21.14 4.10 45.28
N THR A 5 19.84 3.81 45.26
CA THR A 5 19.07 3.50 44.05
C THR A 5 19.19 4.65 43.04
N ALA A 6 19.78 4.40 41.87
CA ALA A 6 19.78 5.35 40.76
C ALA A 6 18.42 5.30 40.05
N PHE A 7 17.63 6.37 40.17
CA PHE A 7 16.50 6.63 39.28
C PHE A 7 17.05 6.86 37.86
N ARG A 8 16.93 5.85 36.98
CA ARG A 8 17.11 6.06 35.54
C ARG A 8 15.90 6.82 35.01
N SER A 9 16.15 8.03 34.55
CA SER A 9 15.22 8.98 33.94
C SER A 9 14.28 8.33 32.92
N ALA A 10 12.97 8.37 33.19
CA ALA A 10 11.89 7.92 32.30
C ALA A 10 11.56 8.93 31.19
N PHE A 11 12.57 9.59 30.58
CA PHE A 11 12.37 10.62 29.55
C PHE A 11 13.12 10.35 28.23
N ALA A 12 13.78 9.20 28.08
CA ALA A 12 14.50 8.84 26.85
C ALA A 12 13.67 8.00 25.85
N THR A 13 12.38 7.76 26.12
CA THR A 13 11.52 6.86 25.33
C THR A 13 10.25 7.53 24.80
N ALA A 14 10.24 8.85 24.60
CA ALA A 14 9.10 9.59 24.04
C ALA A 14 9.38 10.29 22.70
N ARG A 15 10.54 10.03 22.06
CA ARG A 15 10.94 10.70 20.79
C ARG A 15 11.27 9.76 19.62
N ALA A 16 10.94 8.48 19.73
CA ALA A 16 11.17 7.52 18.66
C ALA A 16 10.21 7.60 17.44
N PRO A 17 8.91 7.97 17.55
CA PRO A 17 8.02 7.86 16.38
C PRO A 17 8.26 8.96 15.34
N TYR A 18 8.77 10.13 15.75
CA TYR A 18 8.97 11.26 14.83
C TYR A 18 10.19 11.10 13.91
N LEU A 19 11.16 10.26 14.28
CA LEU A 19 12.36 9.99 13.49
C LEU A 19 12.14 8.90 12.44
N LEU A 20 11.25 7.93 12.69
CA LEU A 20 10.88 6.92 11.68
C LEU A 20 10.03 7.52 10.56
N ALA A 21 9.12 8.44 10.86
CA ALA A 21 8.26 9.08 9.87
C ALA A 21 9.02 9.93 8.82
N ARG A 22 10.25 10.37 9.13
CA ARG A 22 11.11 11.14 8.21
C ARG A 22 12.16 10.32 7.48
N ARG A 23 12.32 9.03 7.80
CA ARG A 23 13.08 8.13 6.93
C ARG A 23 12.17 7.83 5.75
N GLY A 24 12.26 8.66 4.71
CA GLY A 24 11.74 8.32 3.40
C GLY A 24 12.44 7.05 2.94
N LEU A 25 11.89 5.89 3.31
CA LEU A 25 12.38 4.56 2.94
C LEU A 25 12.04 4.29 1.47
N HIS A 26 12.52 5.15 0.58
CA HIS A 26 12.46 5.00 -0.86
C HIS A 26 13.87 4.77 -1.37
N ALA A 27 14.42 3.59 -1.09
CA ALA A 27 15.56 3.12 -1.88
C ALA A 27 14.98 2.62 -3.21
N THR A 28 15.08 3.43 -4.27
CA THR A 28 14.85 2.90 -5.63
C THR A 28 16.01 1.95 -5.92
N PRO A 29 15.78 0.63 -6.08
CA PRO A 29 16.85 -0.28 -6.45
C PRO A 29 17.44 0.16 -7.80
N ALA A 30 18.75 -0.03 -7.99
CA ALA A 30 19.39 0.23 -9.27
C ALA A 30 18.68 -0.57 -10.36
N ARG A 31 18.25 0.12 -11.43
CA ARG A 31 17.44 -0.46 -12.51
C ARG A 31 18.27 -1.44 -13.34
N LEU A 32 17.75 -2.64 -13.56
CA LEU A 32 18.36 -3.62 -14.46
C LEU A 32 18.32 -3.09 -15.91
N GLY A 33 19.47 -2.88 -16.55
CA GLY A 33 19.56 -2.59 -17.99
C GLY A 33 19.56 -1.11 -18.42
N GLY A 34 19.74 -0.13 -17.53
CA GLY A 34 20.03 1.25 -17.91
C GLY A 34 18.89 2.06 -18.55
N TYR A 35 17.67 1.52 -18.58
CA TYR A 35 16.50 2.22 -19.12
C TYR A 35 16.00 3.33 -18.18
N HIS A 36 15.79 4.53 -18.73
CA HIS A 36 15.26 5.68 -18.00
C HIS A 36 13.72 5.69 -18.06
N TYR A 37 13.08 5.14 -17.02
CA TYR A 37 11.63 5.27 -16.84
C TYR A 37 11.26 6.70 -16.47
N PRO A 38 10.07 7.16 -16.88
CA PRO A 38 9.54 8.43 -16.44
C PRO A 38 9.56 8.51 -14.91
N GLU A 39 9.91 9.68 -14.42
CA GLU A 39 9.94 10.01 -13.00
C GLU A 39 8.83 11.00 -12.65
N GLY A 40 8.56 11.16 -11.36
CA GLY A 40 7.51 12.05 -10.85
C GLY A 40 6.26 11.31 -10.38
N PRO A 41 5.29 12.05 -9.80
CA PRO A 41 4.09 11.45 -9.23
C PRO A 41 3.34 10.61 -10.26
N ARG A 42 2.93 9.39 -9.87
CA ARG A 42 2.12 8.46 -10.67
C ARG A 42 2.83 7.84 -11.89
N SER A 43 4.10 8.16 -12.13
CA SER A 43 4.93 7.50 -13.15
C SER A 43 5.13 5.99 -12.89
N ASN A 44 4.88 5.55 -11.66
CA ASN A 44 4.92 4.15 -11.22
C ASN A 44 3.56 3.44 -11.34
N LEU A 45 2.49 4.13 -11.72
CA LEU A 45 1.17 3.52 -11.81
C LEU A 45 0.99 2.88 -13.19
N PRO A 46 0.51 1.62 -13.25
CA PRO A 46 0.23 0.96 -14.53
C PRO A 46 -1.08 1.45 -15.18
N PHE A 47 -1.70 2.51 -14.65
CA PHE A 47 -2.95 3.09 -15.16
C PHE A 47 -2.93 4.61 -15.05
N ASN A 48 -3.64 5.29 -15.95
CA ASN A 48 -3.76 6.74 -15.95
C ASN A 48 -4.95 7.20 -15.06
N PRO A 49 -4.70 7.90 -13.95
CA PRO A 49 -5.77 8.35 -13.07
C PRO A 49 -6.32 9.75 -13.43
N HIS A 50 -5.84 10.38 -14.51
CA HIS A 50 -6.24 11.72 -14.97
C HIS A 50 -7.15 11.64 -16.19
N THR A 51 -8.21 10.83 -16.09
CA THR A 51 -9.26 10.76 -17.09
C THR A 51 -10.56 11.29 -16.48
N ARG A 52 -11.40 11.96 -17.29
CA ARG A 52 -12.65 12.61 -16.83
C ARG A 52 -13.52 11.68 -15.97
N PHE A 53 -13.53 10.39 -16.29
CA PHE A 53 -14.33 9.36 -15.62
C PHE A 53 -13.46 8.31 -14.91
N PHE A 54 -12.28 8.69 -14.40
CA PHE A 54 -11.41 7.76 -13.70
C PHE A 54 -12.10 7.07 -12.52
N TYR A 55 -12.89 7.81 -11.74
CA TYR A 55 -13.61 7.25 -10.59
C TYR A 55 -14.57 6.11 -10.99
N LEU A 56 -15.28 6.25 -12.12
CA LEU A 56 -16.15 5.18 -12.63
C LEU A 56 -15.34 3.96 -13.03
N ARG A 57 -14.22 4.14 -13.73
CA ARG A 57 -13.33 3.05 -14.15
C ARG A 57 -12.75 2.31 -12.94
N PHE A 58 -12.34 3.06 -11.92
CA PHE A 58 -11.77 2.51 -10.70
C PHE A 58 -12.80 1.73 -9.89
N ILE A 59 -14.01 2.29 -9.69
CA ILE A 59 -15.11 1.60 -9.01
C ILE A 59 -15.50 0.34 -9.80
N ALA A 60 -15.62 0.42 -11.13
CA ALA A 60 -15.92 -0.74 -11.96
C ALA A 60 -14.87 -1.84 -11.83
N PHE A 61 -13.58 -1.51 -11.83
CA PHE A 61 -12.50 -2.47 -11.59
C PHE A 61 -12.68 -3.19 -10.25
N CYS A 62 -12.94 -2.44 -9.17
CA CYS A 62 -13.19 -3.02 -7.85
C CYS A 62 -14.44 -3.90 -7.83
N MET A 63 -15.55 -3.43 -8.41
CA MET A 63 -16.82 -4.16 -8.44
C MET A 63 -16.72 -5.46 -9.24
N VAL A 64 -16.00 -5.45 -10.37
CA VAL A 64 -15.77 -6.67 -11.16
C VAL A 64 -14.91 -7.66 -10.39
N GLY A 65 -13.79 -7.23 -9.81
CA GLY A 65 -12.92 -8.11 -9.03
C GLY A 65 -13.62 -8.69 -7.80
N PHE A 66 -14.38 -7.86 -7.08
CA PHE A 66 -15.16 -8.28 -5.92
C PHE A 66 -16.35 -9.19 -6.30
N GLY A 67 -17.04 -8.86 -7.39
CA GLY A 67 -18.20 -9.61 -7.87
C GLY A 67 -17.86 -10.92 -8.59
N PHE A 68 -16.61 -11.08 -9.05
CA PHE A 68 -16.19 -12.23 -9.86
C PHE A 68 -16.48 -13.58 -9.19
N PRO A 69 -16.14 -13.83 -7.90
CA PRO A 69 -16.46 -15.10 -7.25
C PRO A 69 -17.97 -15.38 -7.21
N PHE A 70 -18.81 -14.37 -6.99
CA PHE A 70 -20.26 -14.52 -6.93
C PHE A 70 -20.88 -14.82 -8.30
N GLY A 71 -20.35 -14.20 -9.36
CA GLY A 71 -20.75 -14.56 -10.73
C GLY A 71 -20.42 -16.03 -11.04
N VAL A 72 -19.24 -16.48 -10.63
CA VAL A 72 -18.82 -17.88 -10.80
C VAL A 72 -19.72 -18.83 -10.01
N THR A 73 -20.10 -18.50 -8.77
CA THR A 73 -20.96 -19.40 -7.97
C THR A 73 -22.34 -19.57 -8.60
N VAL A 74 -22.96 -18.49 -9.09
CA VAL A 74 -24.24 -18.56 -9.81
C VAL A 74 -24.10 -19.43 -11.07
N TRP A 75 -23.04 -19.22 -11.85
CA TRP A 75 -22.76 -20.02 -13.04
C TRP A 75 -22.60 -21.51 -12.70
N GLN A 76 -21.81 -21.84 -11.69
CA GLN A 76 -21.63 -23.23 -11.24
C GLN A 76 -22.94 -23.85 -10.75
N SER A 77 -23.75 -23.12 -9.98
CA SER A 77 -25.06 -23.58 -9.51
C SER A 77 -26.02 -23.89 -10.67
N SER A 78 -25.93 -23.14 -11.78
CA SER A 78 -26.76 -23.42 -12.96
C SER A 78 -26.40 -24.72 -13.67
N LYS A 79 -25.13 -25.16 -13.60
CA LYS A 79 -24.66 -26.41 -14.20
C LYS A 79 -24.96 -27.65 -13.36
N ASN A 80 -25.12 -27.49 -12.05
CA ASN A 80 -25.42 -28.57 -11.11
C ASN A 80 -26.92 -28.69 -10.81
N LYS A 81 -27.79 -28.20 -11.70
CA LYS A 81 -29.23 -28.42 -11.59
C LYS A 81 -29.51 -29.90 -11.85
N ALA A 82 -29.88 -30.62 -10.79
CA ALA A 82 -30.56 -31.91 -10.88
C ALA A 82 -32.02 -31.70 -11.27
#